data_AF-A0A5B2VM72-F1
#
_entry.id   AF-A0A5B2VM72-F1
#
_cell.length_a   1.000
_cell.length_b   1.000
_cell.length_c   1.000
_cell.angle_alpha   90.00
_cell.angle_beta   90.00
_cell.angle_gamma   90.00
#
_symmetry.space_group_name_H-M   'P 1'
#
loop_
_entity.id
_entity.type
_entity.pdbx_description
1 polymer ?
#
loop_
_entity_poly.entity_id
_entity_poly.type
_entity_poly.pdbx_seq_one_letter_code
_entity_poly.pdbx_strand_id
1 'polypeptide(L)'
;MQIYKKPILEDFLDVSIIIPLQEKLETFRRLLPINQSKLQRNGVEVVVVLYNEATAQDLIALIQDYPTINWKIIAAGSDNYCTALNTGIRRAANQYIMTMDPAAELYTDVIYQCRYMLQHHPAGFAAASGITASIDVPIHSKNLFSYRHTAYSSIMVLKSAVEEIQGYDTSCLPSAAHGNLASRLQLTGAKQIMVQQALVIQRFTGHDNQTPETPPDLAALIKKMRYPPRALPTGNSWEQSAGNVLSDWKQAKNNQYSQQLLTGICTHHYIMPQAFEKQYKVIALIQTRNESNHIPEVLHHLCSHCDGIILLDDGSTDDTYEKAASEKLILKAKKAYKGYFDDLANRNQLLQLGYLFNADWFYFMDADERFAYYPDISDMMQDDRVDVIGFKLSHLWNSDTHYRTDLPEGKDGVLHRYRMFRNKGFAQIIAKRELHFPSVPYRQHMSMANVLIKHYGLMDNATRARKYDSYRSQDSDGKKQGYNYDYLLDESPVLASFQDLVEALKQQPVYYKPG
;
A
#
# COMPACT_ATOMS: atom_id res chain seq x y z
N MET A 1 -28.95 -14.79 3.79
CA MET A 1 -27.68 -14.80 4.57
C MET A 1 -26.88 -13.58 4.10
N GLN A 2 -26.85 -12.50 4.89
CA GLN A 2 -26.09 -11.30 4.52
C GLN A 2 -24.62 -11.69 4.37
N ILE A 3 -24.09 -11.53 3.15
CA ILE A 3 -22.67 -11.69 2.87
C ILE A 3 -22.00 -10.57 3.68
N TYR A 4 -21.36 -10.92 4.80
CA TYR A 4 -20.43 -10.02 5.47
C TYR A 4 -19.44 -9.55 4.40
N LYS A 5 -19.54 -8.28 3.96
CA LYS A 5 -18.54 -7.67 3.10
C LYS A 5 -17.20 -7.88 3.80
N LYS A 6 -16.28 -8.56 3.13
CA LYS A 6 -14.92 -8.80 3.61
C LYS A 6 -14.34 -7.47 4.13
N PRO A 7 -13.62 -7.43 5.26
CA PRO A 7 -13.14 -6.17 5.82
C PRO A 7 -12.25 -5.43 4.81
N ILE A 8 -12.54 -4.14 4.58
CA ILE A 8 -11.72 -3.24 3.72
C ILE A 8 -10.26 -3.18 4.22
N LEU A 9 -10.03 -3.52 5.49
CA LEU A 9 -8.72 -3.52 6.14
C LEU A 9 -7.70 -4.50 5.52
N GLU A 10 -8.16 -5.58 4.88
CA GLU A 10 -7.24 -6.48 4.19
C GLU A 10 -6.55 -5.79 2.99
N ASP A 11 -7.20 -4.77 2.40
CA ASP A 11 -6.69 -4.06 1.23
C ASP A 11 -5.61 -3.03 1.62
N PHE A 12 -5.67 -2.46 2.83
CA PHE A 12 -4.73 -1.42 3.30
C PHE A 12 -4.76 -1.25 4.82
N LEU A 13 -3.60 -1.41 5.49
CA LEU A 13 -3.51 -1.38 6.95
C LEU A 13 -3.32 0.02 7.56
N ASP A 14 -2.73 0.95 6.81
CA ASP A 14 -2.44 2.34 7.24
C ASP A 14 -1.71 2.41 8.60
N VAL A 15 -0.57 1.73 8.71
CA VAL A 15 0.21 1.63 9.96
C VAL A 15 1.70 1.82 9.74
N SER A 16 2.34 2.60 10.62
CA SER A 16 3.79 2.72 10.71
C SER A 16 4.29 1.95 11.92
N ILE A 17 5.14 0.95 11.68
CA ILE A 17 5.76 0.13 12.72
C ILE A 17 7.06 0.80 13.14
N ILE A 18 7.16 1.17 14.41
CA ILE A 18 8.29 1.90 14.97
C ILE A 18 9.21 0.93 15.69
N ILE A 19 10.44 0.79 15.19
CA ILE A 19 11.46 -0.12 15.69
C ILE A 19 12.68 0.68 16.16
N PRO A 20 12.86 0.90 17.47
CA PRO A 20 14.08 1.52 17.99
C PRO A 20 15.21 0.48 17.99
N LEU A 21 16.14 0.57 17.03
CA LEU A 21 17.24 -0.38 16.83
C LEU A 21 18.55 0.16 17.40
N GLN A 22 19.01 -0.45 18.49
CA GLN A 22 20.29 -0.15 19.13
C GLN A 22 21.36 -1.20 18.72
N GLU A 23 21.65 -2.18 19.59
CA GLU A 23 22.69 -3.19 19.39
C GLU A 23 22.15 -4.57 18.94
N LYS A 24 20.87 -4.65 18.58
CA LYS A 24 20.17 -5.92 18.25
C LYS A 24 20.12 -6.22 16.74
N LEU A 25 21.05 -5.69 15.93
CA LEU A 25 21.02 -5.84 14.47
C LEU A 25 21.06 -7.32 14.03
N GLU A 26 21.89 -8.14 14.68
CA GLU A 26 21.99 -9.57 14.34
C GLU A 26 20.72 -10.35 14.68
N THR A 27 20.09 -10.07 15.82
CA THR A 27 18.80 -10.68 16.15
C THR A 27 17.72 -10.22 15.18
N PHE A 28 17.68 -8.93 14.85
CA PHE A 28 16.77 -8.38 13.85
C PHE A 28 16.96 -9.05 12.48
N ARG A 29 18.21 -9.22 12.02
CA ARG A 29 18.58 -9.95 10.79
C ARG A 29 18.00 -11.37 10.76
N ARG A 30 18.08 -12.10 11.86
CA ARG A 30 17.54 -13.48 11.96
C ARG A 30 16.02 -13.53 11.94
N LEU A 31 15.34 -12.52 12.47
CA LEU A 31 13.87 -12.48 12.55
C LEU A 31 13.20 -11.87 11.33
N LEU A 32 13.92 -11.08 10.54
CA LEU A 32 13.37 -10.41 9.37
C LEU A 32 12.72 -11.38 8.35
N PRO A 33 13.34 -12.53 7.99
CA PRO A 33 12.67 -13.52 7.13
C PRO A 33 11.35 -14.06 7.72
N ILE A 34 11.29 -14.24 9.05
CA ILE A 34 10.10 -14.76 9.76
C ILE A 34 8.96 -13.74 9.75
N ASN A 35 9.32 -12.46 9.89
CA ASN A 35 8.37 -11.35 9.93
C ASN A 35 8.01 -10.80 8.55
N GLN A 36 8.78 -11.12 7.50
CA GLN A 36 8.67 -10.51 6.17
C GLN A 36 7.24 -10.43 5.64
N SER A 37 6.51 -11.56 5.64
CA SER A 37 5.15 -11.61 5.10
C SER A 37 4.14 -10.73 5.85
N LYS A 38 4.42 -10.37 7.10
CA LYS A 38 3.59 -9.49 7.92
C LYS A 38 3.97 -8.02 7.73
N LEU A 39 5.23 -7.74 7.45
CA LEU A 39 5.76 -6.38 7.20
C LEU A 39 5.55 -5.93 5.75
N GLN A 40 5.60 -6.85 4.78
CA GLN A 40 5.46 -6.58 3.35
C GLN A 40 3.98 -6.62 2.94
N ARG A 41 3.22 -5.60 3.34
CA ARG A 41 1.78 -5.51 3.06
C ARG A 41 1.36 -4.09 2.69
N ASN A 42 0.26 -3.99 1.95
CA ASN A 42 -0.34 -2.70 1.60
C ASN A 42 -0.59 -1.84 2.84
N GLY A 43 -0.05 -0.62 2.83
CA GLY A 43 -0.22 0.34 3.91
C GLY A 43 0.56 0.03 5.18
N VAL A 44 1.57 -0.83 5.12
CA VAL A 44 2.56 -0.98 6.19
C VAL A 44 3.82 -0.20 5.83
N GLU A 45 4.24 0.66 6.75
CA GLU A 45 5.55 1.33 6.75
C GLU A 45 6.36 0.78 7.93
N VAL A 46 7.66 0.55 7.74
CA VAL A 46 8.57 0.14 8.82
C VAL A 46 9.60 1.24 9.05
N VAL A 47 9.49 1.90 10.20
CA VAL A 47 10.34 3.00 10.62
C VAL A 47 11.37 2.45 11.61
N VAL A 48 12.60 2.27 11.15
CA VAL A 48 13.72 1.87 12.00
C VAL A 48 14.44 3.11 12.49
N VAL A 49 14.51 3.26 13.81
CA VAL A 49 15.16 4.39 14.46
C VAL A 49 16.46 3.93 15.10
N LEU A 50 17.57 4.36 14.53
CA LEU A 50 18.91 4.15 15.04
C LEU A 50 19.22 5.19 16.12
N TYR A 51 19.95 4.79 17.14
CA TYR A 51 20.36 5.68 18.24
C TYR A 51 21.53 6.57 17.80
N ASN A 52 22.42 6.00 16.98
CA ASN A 52 23.53 6.66 16.29
C ASN A 52 23.66 6.12 14.84
N GLU A 53 24.52 6.73 14.03
CA GLU A 53 24.66 6.37 12.61
C GLU A 53 25.60 5.17 12.36
N ALA A 54 26.24 4.60 13.39
CA ALA A 54 27.29 3.59 13.21
C ALA A 54 26.80 2.29 12.54
N THR A 55 25.57 1.86 12.83
CA THR A 55 24.96 0.64 12.27
C THR A 55 24.11 0.90 11.01
N ALA A 56 24.07 2.15 10.53
CA ALA A 56 23.20 2.53 9.42
C ALA A 56 23.57 1.83 8.11
N GLN A 57 24.88 1.73 7.80
CA GLN A 57 25.34 1.09 6.57
C GLN A 57 25.00 -0.41 6.54
N ASP A 58 25.26 -1.13 7.64
CA ASP A 58 24.96 -2.56 7.74
C ASP A 58 23.46 -2.85 7.68
N LEU A 59 22.64 -1.99 8.31
CA LEU A 59 21.19 -2.10 8.21
C LEU A 59 20.71 -1.83 6.78
N ILE A 60 21.22 -0.77 6.12
CA ILE A 60 20.86 -0.44 4.74
C ILE A 60 21.23 -1.60 3.81
N ALA A 61 22.40 -2.22 3.98
CA ALA A 61 22.80 -3.39 3.22
C ALA A 61 21.85 -4.59 3.46
N LEU A 62 21.45 -4.85 4.72
CA LEU A 62 20.50 -5.92 5.05
C LEU A 62 19.13 -5.71 4.39
N ILE A 63 18.56 -4.52 4.50
CA ILE A 63 17.18 -4.29 4.03
C ILE A 63 17.05 -4.26 2.51
N GLN A 64 18.16 -4.20 1.76
CA GLN A 64 18.16 -4.34 0.29
C GLN A 64 17.62 -5.70 -0.16
N ASP A 65 17.76 -6.75 0.66
CA ASP A 65 17.18 -8.08 0.41
C ASP A 65 15.66 -8.12 0.65
N TYR A 66 15.09 -7.06 1.26
CA TYR A 66 13.66 -6.92 1.56
C TYR A 66 13.05 -5.64 0.97
N PRO A 67 13.21 -5.41 -0.33
CA PRO A 67 13.00 -4.12 -0.97
C PRO A 67 11.53 -3.70 -1.08
N THR A 68 10.62 -4.66 -0.99
CA THR A 68 9.17 -4.49 -1.05
C THR A 68 8.54 -4.13 0.29
N ILE A 69 9.34 -4.07 1.38
CA ILE A 69 8.93 -3.45 2.63
C ILE A 69 9.21 -1.94 2.52
N ASN A 70 8.25 -1.11 2.94
CA ASN A 70 8.39 0.34 2.93
C ASN A 70 9.28 0.81 4.10
N TRP A 71 10.60 0.74 3.92
CA TRP A 71 11.58 1.12 4.93
C TRP A 71 11.74 2.64 5.06
N LYS A 72 11.81 3.13 6.29
CA LYS A 72 12.26 4.47 6.63
C LYS A 72 13.30 4.37 7.74
N ILE A 73 14.50 4.87 7.50
CA ILE A 73 15.64 4.77 8.42
C ILE A 73 15.98 6.15 8.94
N ILE A 74 16.02 6.29 10.27
CA ILE A 74 16.19 7.57 10.95
C ILE A 74 17.28 7.43 12.01
N ALA A 75 18.18 8.39 12.11
CA ALA A 75 19.04 8.54 13.29
C ALA A 75 18.39 9.50 14.29
N ALA A 76 18.17 9.04 15.53
CA ALA A 76 17.61 9.86 16.60
C ALA A 76 18.59 10.91 17.12
N GLY A 77 19.90 10.63 17.08
CA GLY A 77 20.93 11.49 17.67
C GLY A 77 20.86 11.50 19.20
N SER A 78 20.34 10.42 19.81
CA SER A 78 20.17 10.28 21.25
C SER A 78 20.19 8.82 21.65
N ASP A 79 20.87 8.51 22.77
CA ASP A 79 20.90 7.17 23.33
C ASP A 79 19.62 6.81 24.13
N ASN A 80 18.64 7.72 24.21
CA ASN A 80 17.42 7.53 24.98
C ASN A 80 16.34 6.76 24.19
N TYR A 81 15.90 5.62 24.72
CA TYR A 81 14.88 4.76 24.12
C TYR A 81 13.56 5.47 23.79
N CYS A 82 13.05 6.26 24.72
CA CYS A 82 11.80 6.99 24.54
C CYS A 82 11.95 8.13 23.52
N THR A 83 13.12 8.78 23.45
CA THR A 83 13.45 9.75 22.39
C THR A 83 13.49 9.09 21.02
N ALA A 84 14.06 7.88 20.90
CA ALA A 84 14.06 7.13 19.65
C ALA A 84 12.63 6.77 19.20
N LEU A 85 11.78 6.29 20.13
CA LEU A 85 10.36 6.06 19.83
C LEU A 85 9.63 7.32 19.38
N ASN A 86 9.78 8.43 20.11
CA ASN A 86 9.16 9.71 19.75
C ASN A 86 9.62 10.20 18.37
N THR A 87 10.91 10.08 18.08
CA THR A 87 11.49 10.42 16.77
C THR A 87 10.84 9.61 15.66
N GLY A 88 10.73 8.29 15.83
CA GLY A 88 10.07 7.42 14.86
C GLY A 88 8.60 7.75 14.66
N ILE A 89 7.86 7.98 15.75
CA ILE A 89 6.44 8.34 15.71
C ILE A 89 6.24 9.68 14.97
N ARG A 90 7.06 10.70 15.25
CA ARG A 90 6.96 12.00 14.56
C ARG A 90 7.16 11.87 13.04
N ARG A 91 8.05 10.99 12.61
CA ARG A 91 8.39 10.75 11.20
C ARG A 91 7.55 9.68 10.51
N ALA A 92 6.69 8.98 11.24
CA ALA A 92 5.73 8.02 10.71
C ALA A 92 4.78 8.69 9.72
N ALA A 93 4.53 8.04 8.58
CA ALA A 93 3.66 8.59 7.53
C ALA A 93 2.18 8.21 7.70
N ASN A 94 1.88 7.11 8.41
CA ASN A 94 0.54 6.53 8.44
C ASN A 94 -0.27 6.99 9.67
N GLN A 95 -1.60 6.81 9.61
CA GLN A 95 -2.51 7.25 10.67
C GLN A 95 -2.35 6.49 11.98
N TYR A 96 -1.97 5.22 11.91
CA TYR A 96 -1.73 4.38 13.08
C TYR A 96 -0.23 4.16 13.26
N ILE A 97 0.20 4.11 14.51
CA ILE A 97 1.55 3.64 14.87
C ILE A 97 1.45 2.34 15.64
N MET A 98 2.46 1.49 15.50
CA MET A 98 2.66 0.29 16.30
C MET A 98 4.12 0.20 16.74
N THR A 99 4.40 0.05 18.02
CA THR A 99 5.79 -0.13 18.48
C THR A 99 6.21 -1.58 18.42
N MET A 100 7.46 -1.87 18.04
CA MET A 100 7.98 -3.24 18.00
C MET A 100 9.43 -3.27 18.47
N ASP A 101 9.76 -4.20 19.38
CA ASP A 101 11.16 -4.45 19.77
C ASP A 101 11.91 -5.08 18.57
N PRO A 102 13.19 -4.73 18.33
CA PRO A 102 13.98 -5.32 17.24
C PRO A 102 14.10 -6.85 17.29
N ALA A 103 13.99 -7.44 18.48
CA ALA A 103 14.02 -8.89 18.68
C ALA A 103 12.60 -9.49 18.82
N ALA A 104 11.57 -8.80 18.34
CA ALA A 104 10.21 -9.31 18.30
C ALA A 104 9.97 -10.22 17.08
N GLU A 105 9.51 -11.43 17.33
CA GLU A 105 8.87 -12.28 16.33
C GLU A 105 7.35 -12.08 16.42
N LEU A 106 6.72 -11.69 15.31
CA LEU A 106 5.28 -11.59 15.20
C LEU A 106 4.72 -12.99 14.95
N TYR A 107 4.37 -13.72 16.02
CA TYR A 107 3.94 -15.11 15.94
C TYR A 107 2.60 -15.26 15.22
N THR A 108 1.62 -14.45 15.60
CA THR A 108 0.36 -14.30 14.86
C THR A 108 0.39 -13.08 13.94
N ASP A 109 -0.68 -12.83 13.19
CA ASP A 109 -0.84 -11.57 12.43
C ASP A 109 -1.19 -10.41 13.36
N VAL A 110 -0.25 -10.06 14.24
CA VAL A 110 -0.39 -9.04 15.30
C VAL A 110 -0.83 -7.70 14.69
N ILE A 111 -0.27 -7.34 13.53
CA ILE A 111 -0.56 -6.08 12.84
C ILE A 111 -2.04 -6.04 12.45
N TYR A 112 -2.52 -7.06 11.72
CA TYR A 112 -3.94 -7.12 11.34
C TYR A 112 -4.86 -7.22 12.54
N GLN A 113 -4.54 -8.06 13.52
CA GLN A 113 -5.39 -8.29 14.69
C GLN A 113 -5.56 -7.00 15.51
N CYS A 114 -4.48 -6.26 15.77
CA CYS A 114 -4.56 -4.97 16.46
C CYS A 114 -5.29 -3.91 15.61
N ARG A 115 -5.01 -3.83 14.31
CA ARG A 115 -5.70 -2.89 13.41
C ARG A 115 -7.19 -3.18 13.32
N TYR A 116 -7.58 -4.44 13.27
CA TYR A 116 -8.97 -4.88 13.23
C TYR A 116 -9.73 -4.38 14.46
N MET A 117 -9.12 -4.48 15.65
CA MET A 117 -9.73 -3.93 16.87
C MET A 117 -9.91 -2.42 16.80
N LEU A 118 -8.89 -1.68 16.35
CA LEU A 118 -8.95 -0.22 16.27
C LEU A 118 -9.88 0.30 15.17
N GLN A 119 -10.13 -0.47 14.11
CA GLN A 119 -11.16 -0.15 13.13
C GLN A 119 -12.55 -0.08 13.77
N HIS A 120 -12.82 -0.92 14.77
CA HIS A 120 -14.12 -0.97 15.47
C HIS A 120 -14.15 -0.15 16.77
N HIS A 121 -12.97 0.27 17.24
CA HIS A 121 -12.78 1.04 18.46
C HIS A 121 -11.73 2.14 18.27
N PRO A 122 -12.01 3.15 17.42
CA PRO A 122 -11.01 4.14 17.00
C PRO A 122 -10.52 5.06 18.14
N ALA A 123 -11.33 5.25 19.19
CA ALA A 123 -10.96 6.03 20.38
C ALA A 123 -10.14 5.23 21.42
N GLY A 124 -9.56 4.09 21.02
CA GLY A 124 -8.80 3.21 21.89
C GLY A 124 -7.36 2.99 21.45
N PHE A 125 -6.67 2.13 22.17
CA PHE A 125 -5.39 1.57 21.78
C PHE A 125 -5.39 0.06 21.98
N ALA A 126 -4.76 -0.66 21.06
CA ALA A 126 -4.64 -2.10 21.10
C ALA A 126 -3.29 -2.48 21.72
N ALA A 127 -3.32 -3.36 22.72
CA ALA A 127 -2.13 -3.90 23.35
C ALA A 127 -2.02 -5.40 23.02
N ALA A 128 -0.94 -5.77 22.34
CA ALA A 128 -0.62 -7.16 22.05
C ALA A 128 -0.06 -7.86 23.30
N SER A 129 -0.39 -9.14 23.43
CA SER A 129 0.24 -10.03 24.41
C SER A 129 1.61 -10.44 23.90
N GLY A 130 2.52 -10.77 24.81
CA GLY A 130 3.73 -11.44 24.40
C GLY A 130 4.34 -12.38 25.41
N ILE A 131 5.25 -13.21 24.90
CA ILE A 131 6.00 -14.20 25.66
C ILE A 131 7.48 -14.02 25.37
N THR A 132 8.34 -14.55 26.23
CA THR A 132 9.79 -14.51 26.05
C THR A 132 10.31 -15.91 25.79
N ALA A 133 11.14 -16.08 24.76
CA ALA A 133 11.75 -17.37 24.43
C ALA A 133 13.10 -17.19 23.75
N SER A 134 14.01 -18.14 23.96
CA SER A 134 15.28 -18.15 23.22
C SER A 134 15.01 -18.23 21.72
N ILE A 135 15.82 -17.56 20.91
CA ILE A 135 15.72 -17.59 19.45
C ILE A 135 15.94 -18.99 18.86
N ASP A 136 16.65 -19.86 19.58
CA ASP A 136 16.94 -21.22 19.14
C ASP A 136 15.85 -22.23 19.57
N VAL A 137 14.83 -21.78 20.32
CA VAL A 137 13.73 -22.62 20.79
C VAL A 137 12.50 -22.47 19.90
N PRO A 138 12.04 -23.52 19.20
CA PRO A 138 10.82 -23.46 18.40
C PRO A 138 9.57 -23.34 19.29
N ILE A 139 8.62 -22.49 18.88
CA ILE A 139 7.38 -22.25 19.62
C ILE A 139 6.22 -23.01 19.00
N HIS A 140 5.61 -23.88 19.80
CA HIS A 140 4.45 -24.68 19.41
C HIS A 140 3.20 -24.18 20.12
N SER A 141 2.09 -24.11 19.38
CA SER A 141 0.80 -23.62 19.89
C SER A 141 0.34 -24.33 21.17
N LYS A 142 0.61 -25.64 21.28
CA LYS A 142 0.27 -26.46 22.45
C LYS A 142 0.93 -26.02 23.75
N ASN A 143 2.09 -25.37 23.68
CA ASN A 143 2.89 -25.01 24.84
C ASN A 143 2.85 -23.50 25.13
N LEU A 144 2.05 -22.70 24.41
CA LEU A 144 2.00 -21.25 24.59
C LEU A 144 1.59 -20.83 26.02
N PHE A 145 0.79 -21.67 26.69
CA PHE A 145 0.33 -21.42 28.06
C PHE A 145 1.40 -21.65 29.13
N SER A 146 2.50 -22.35 28.81
CA SER A 146 3.59 -22.58 29.78
C SER A 146 4.55 -21.40 29.90
N TYR A 147 4.47 -20.43 28.97
CA TYR A 147 5.31 -19.24 29.00
C TYR A 147 4.71 -18.15 29.88
N ARG A 148 5.57 -17.34 30.50
CA ARG A 148 5.14 -16.13 31.20
C ARG A 148 4.69 -15.09 30.18
N HIS A 149 3.42 -14.71 30.24
CA HIS A 149 2.87 -13.66 29.39
C HIS A 149 3.17 -12.28 29.98
N THR A 150 3.55 -11.35 29.12
CA THR A 150 3.68 -9.92 29.43
C THR A 150 2.55 -9.16 28.75
N ALA A 151 2.02 -8.16 29.47
CA ALA A 151 1.15 -7.16 28.88
C ALA A 151 2.01 -6.11 28.17
N TYR A 152 1.55 -5.59 27.04
CA TYR A 152 2.18 -4.50 26.27
C TYR A 152 3.50 -4.84 25.58
N SER A 153 3.65 -6.04 25.00
CA SER A 153 4.82 -6.32 24.13
C SER A 153 4.82 -5.47 22.86
N SER A 154 3.65 -5.01 22.44
CA SER A 154 3.47 -4.00 21.41
C SER A 154 2.19 -3.22 21.69
N ILE A 155 2.21 -1.91 21.42
CA ILE A 155 1.02 -1.05 21.46
C ILE A 155 0.79 -0.50 20.07
N MET A 156 -0.47 -0.55 19.63
CA MET A 156 -0.94 0.11 18.43
C MET A 156 -2.02 1.14 18.77
N VAL A 157 -1.94 2.32 18.16
CA VAL A 157 -2.82 3.45 18.48
C VAL A 157 -2.83 4.45 17.32
N LEU A 158 -3.86 5.30 17.26
CA LEU A 158 -3.84 6.46 16.37
C LEU A 158 -2.64 7.36 16.71
N LYS A 159 -1.91 7.76 15.68
CA LYS A 159 -0.76 8.66 15.79
C LYS A 159 -1.15 9.98 16.48
N SER A 160 -2.28 10.58 16.07
CA SER A 160 -2.78 11.84 16.63
C SER A 160 -3.07 11.78 18.13
N ALA A 161 -3.54 10.63 18.65
CA ALA A 161 -3.76 10.46 20.09
C ALA A 161 -2.43 10.45 20.87
N VAL A 162 -1.35 9.97 20.25
CA VAL A 162 0.00 10.02 20.83
C VAL A 162 0.59 11.43 20.75
N GLU A 163 0.33 12.14 19.66
CA GLU A 163 0.73 13.55 19.49
C GLU A 163 0.05 14.46 20.51
N GLU A 164 -1.24 14.24 20.79
CA GLU A 164 -2.02 14.99 21.79
C GLU A 164 -1.39 14.89 23.19
N ILE A 165 -0.89 13.71 23.55
CA ILE A 165 -0.19 13.52 24.82
C ILE A 165 1.32 13.80 24.74
N GLN A 166 1.85 14.30 23.62
CA GLN A 166 3.29 14.54 23.41
C GLN A 166 4.18 13.29 23.58
N GLY A 167 3.70 12.14 23.13
CA GLY A 167 4.49 10.91 23.03
C GLY A 167 4.95 10.31 24.37
N TYR A 168 6.02 9.52 24.28
CA TYR A 168 6.67 8.85 25.40
C TYR A 168 7.38 9.85 26.31
N ASP A 169 7.29 9.61 27.62
CA ASP A 169 8.04 10.38 28.63
C ASP A 169 9.51 9.92 28.62
N THR A 170 10.42 10.80 28.22
CA THR A 170 11.85 10.46 28.08
C THR A 170 12.57 10.20 29.39
N SER A 171 11.93 10.55 30.51
CA SER A 171 12.44 10.20 31.83
C SER A 171 12.07 8.77 32.26
N CYS A 172 11.29 8.02 31.48
CA CYS A 172 10.98 6.62 31.73
C CYS A 172 12.13 5.69 31.31
N LEU A 173 12.37 4.66 32.11
CA LEU A 173 13.16 3.49 31.69
C LEU A 173 12.42 2.72 30.60
N PRO A 174 13.12 2.01 29.69
CA PRO A 174 12.50 1.20 28.63
C PRO A 174 11.43 0.23 29.15
N SER A 175 11.69 -0.41 30.29
CA SER A 175 10.76 -1.37 30.92
C SER A 175 9.44 -0.74 31.41
N ALA A 176 9.40 0.58 31.61
CA ALA A 176 8.19 1.31 32.03
C ALA A 176 7.55 2.15 30.92
N ALA A 177 8.22 2.32 29.79
CA ALA A 177 7.82 3.23 28.72
C ALA A 177 6.40 2.93 28.19
N HIS A 178 6.11 1.68 27.80
CA HIS A 178 4.81 1.29 27.26
C HIS A 178 3.67 1.41 28.28
N GLY A 179 3.90 0.99 29.52
CA GLY A 179 2.89 1.11 30.58
C GLY A 179 2.59 2.58 30.94
N ASN A 180 3.62 3.43 30.97
CA ASN A 180 3.45 4.87 31.16
C ASN A 180 2.65 5.51 30.01
N LEU A 181 2.98 5.21 28.75
CA LEU A 181 2.22 5.69 27.60
C LEU A 181 0.74 5.25 27.68
N ALA A 182 0.50 3.96 27.92
CA ALA A 182 -0.85 3.41 28.05
C ALA A 182 -1.67 4.11 29.14
N SER A 183 -1.08 4.32 30.32
CA SER A 183 -1.75 5.01 31.42
C SER A 183 -2.05 6.47 31.08
N ARG A 184 -1.14 7.16 30.37
CA ARG A 184 -1.34 8.55 29.93
C ARG A 184 -2.41 8.69 28.85
N LEU A 185 -2.51 7.73 27.93
CA LEU A 185 -3.63 7.62 26.98
C LEU A 185 -4.96 7.39 27.71
N GLN A 186 -4.99 6.55 28.74
CA GLN A 186 -6.20 6.33 29.52
C GLN A 186 -6.69 7.60 30.24
N LEU A 187 -5.77 8.49 30.65
CA LEU A 187 -6.13 9.79 31.23
C LEU A 187 -6.84 10.73 30.25
N THR A 188 -6.72 10.51 28.93
CA THR A 188 -7.49 11.26 27.91
C THR A 188 -8.85 10.62 27.60
N GLY A 189 -9.17 9.50 28.25
CA GLY A 189 -10.38 8.71 28.01
C GLY A 189 -10.19 7.58 26.99
N ALA A 190 -8.97 7.38 26.46
CA ALA A 190 -8.72 6.29 25.52
C ALA A 190 -8.90 4.92 26.18
N LYS A 191 -9.64 4.03 25.52
CA LYS A 191 -9.89 2.68 26.04
C LYS A 191 -8.77 1.72 25.63
N GLN A 192 -8.24 0.99 26.61
CA GLN A 192 -7.32 -0.10 26.36
C GLN A 192 -8.06 -1.34 25.86
N ILE A 193 -7.54 -1.94 24.79
CA ILE A 193 -8.06 -3.18 24.21
C ILE A 193 -6.93 -4.21 24.27
N MET A 194 -7.05 -5.17 25.18
CA MET A 194 -6.12 -6.30 25.22
C MET A 194 -6.46 -7.29 24.11
N VAL A 195 -5.56 -7.44 23.14
CA VAL A 195 -5.76 -8.33 21.99
C VAL A 195 -5.03 -9.63 22.26
N GLN A 196 -5.65 -10.52 23.05
CA GLN A 196 -4.98 -11.73 23.54
C GLN A 196 -4.50 -12.66 22.44
N GLN A 197 -5.19 -12.69 21.30
CA GLN A 197 -4.79 -13.47 20.12
C GLN A 197 -3.64 -12.84 19.31
N ALA A 198 -3.28 -11.59 19.59
CA ALA A 198 -2.14 -10.90 19.00
C ALA A 198 -0.90 -11.19 19.85
N LEU A 199 -0.14 -12.19 19.40
CA LEU A 199 0.99 -12.75 20.15
C LEU A 199 2.32 -12.34 19.53
N VAL A 200 3.12 -11.63 20.32
CA VAL A 200 4.51 -11.29 20.03
C VAL A 200 5.43 -12.19 20.86
N ILE A 201 6.44 -12.78 20.23
CA ILE A 201 7.49 -13.50 20.96
C ILE A 201 8.71 -12.60 21.03
N GLN A 202 9.07 -12.17 22.24
CA GLN A 202 10.34 -11.52 22.50
C GLN A 202 11.45 -12.56 22.48
N ARG A 203 12.25 -12.54 21.41
CA ARG A 203 13.40 -13.44 21.25
C ARG A 203 14.62 -12.87 21.94
N PHE A 204 15.46 -13.77 22.44
CA PHE A 204 16.75 -13.44 23.04
C PHE A 204 17.80 -14.51 22.65
N THR A 205 19.06 -14.10 22.56
CA THR A 205 20.19 -15.03 22.40
C THR A 205 20.76 -15.41 23.77
N GLY A 206 21.59 -16.45 23.85
CA GLY A 206 22.24 -16.85 25.12
C GLY A 206 23.06 -15.73 25.78
N HIS A 207 23.58 -14.76 25.00
CA HIS A 207 24.29 -13.58 25.50
C HIS A 207 23.35 -12.48 26.01
N ASP A 208 22.10 -12.44 25.54
CA ASP A 208 21.06 -11.48 25.93
C ASP A 208 20.29 -11.91 27.19
N ASN A 209 20.55 -13.12 27.70
CA ASN A 209 19.84 -13.71 28.83
C ASN A 209 20.30 -13.10 30.17
N GLN A 210 20.40 -11.78 30.23
CA GLN A 210 20.54 -11.05 31.47
C GLN A 210 19.17 -11.00 32.12
N THR A 211 19.03 -11.62 33.29
CA THR A 211 17.93 -11.31 34.20
C THR A 211 17.90 -9.80 34.35
N PRO A 212 16.81 -9.10 34.00
CA PRO A 212 16.78 -7.64 34.13
C PRO A 212 17.11 -7.31 35.58
N GLU A 213 18.17 -6.53 35.80
CA GLU A 213 18.52 -6.07 37.12
C GLU A 213 17.29 -5.42 37.74
N THR A 214 16.97 -5.81 38.97
CA THR A 214 15.83 -5.21 39.66
C THR A 214 16.17 -3.73 39.86
N PRO A 215 15.40 -2.79 39.29
CA PRO A 215 15.75 -1.39 39.39
C PRO A 215 15.84 -0.99 40.85
N PRO A 216 16.79 -0.12 41.24
CA PRO A 216 17.05 0.20 42.64
C PRO A 216 15.83 0.75 43.39
N ASP A 217 14.85 1.32 42.69
CA ASP A 217 13.54 1.71 43.23
C ASP A 217 12.38 1.20 42.35
N LEU A 218 11.99 -0.05 42.57
CA LEU A 218 10.86 -0.69 41.89
C LEU A 218 9.52 0.04 42.15
N ALA A 219 9.34 0.62 43.35
CA ALA A 219 8.09 1.28 43.72
C ALA A 219 7.91 2.59 42.94
N ALA A 220 8.95 3.41 42.84
CA ALA A 220 8.93 4.61 42.00
C ALA A 220 8.70 4.27 40.52
N LEU A 221 9.32 3.19 40.03
CA LEU A 221 9.11 2.74 38.64
C LEU A 221 7.65 2.34 38.38
N ILE A 222 7.05 1.54 39.27
CA ILE A 222 5.64 1.14 39.17
C ILE A 222 4.73 2.36 39.24
N LYS A 223 5.00 3.31 40.15
CA LYS A 223 4.24 4.55 40.28
C LYS A 223 4.28 5.36 38.98
N LYS A 224 5.46 5.53 38.41
CA LYS A 224 5.64 6.24 37.14
C LYS A 224 4.97 5.53 35.96
N MET A 225 5.03 4.20 35.93
CA MET A 225 4.42 3.37 34.89
C MET A 225 2.89 3.39 34.95
N ARG A 226 2.29 3.21 36.12
CA ARG A 226 0.84 2.95 36.26
C ARG A 226 0.03 4.16 36.71
N TYR A 227 0.65 5.12 37.38
CA TYR A 227 -0.03 6.25 37.99
C TYR A 227 0.65 7.58 37.63
N PRO A 228 0.80 7.89 36.32
CA PRO A 228 1.27 9.20 35.91
C PRO A 228 0.27 10.27 36.40
N PRO A 229 0.73 11.41 36.94
CA PRO A 229 -0.16 12.42 37.50
C PRO A 229 -0.94 13.22 36.45
N ARG A 230 -0.52 13.15 35.18
CA ARG A 230 -1.09 13.89 34.05
C ARG A 230 -0.81 13.17 32.73
N ALA A 231 -1.57 13.52 31.69
CA ALA A 231 -1.39 12.97 30.34
C ALA A 231 -0.11 13.47 29.64
N LEU A 232 0.37 14.67 29.94
CA LEU A 232 1.58 15.25 29.32
C LEU A 232 2.88 14.82 30.04
N PRO A 233 3.99 14.61 29.32
CA PRO A 233 5.25 14.20 29.93
C PRO A 233 5.88 15.36 30.72
N THR A 234 6.94 15.10 31.47
CA THR A 234 7.72 16.18 32.08
C THR A 234 8.72 16.77 31.08
N GLY A 235 8.60 18.08 30.80
CA GLY A 235 9.47 18.80 29.87
C GLY A 235 8.98 18.79 28.42
N ASN A 236 9.79 19.34 27.51
CA ASN A 236 9.47 19.50 26.07
C ASN A 236 10.27 18.51 25.20
N SER A 237 10.36 17.26 25.64
CA SER A 237 11.17 16.24 24.96
C SER A 237 10.60 15.81 23.61
N TRP A 238 9.28 15.95 23.44
CA TRP A 238 8.60 15.65 22.20
C TRP A 238 9.11 16.52 21.05
N GLU A 239 9.18 17.83 21.26
CA GLU A 239 9.62 18.83 20.27
C GLU A 239 11.09 18.66 19.89
N GLN A 240 11.92 18.19 20.83
CA GLN A 240 13.35 17.94 20.63
C GLN A 240 13.64 16.64 19.85
N SER A 241 12.66 15.74 19.71
CA SER A 241 12.80 14.43 19.03
C SER A 241 12.67 14.53 17.49
N ALA A 242 13.50 15.37 16.84
CA ALA A 242 13.38 15.60 15.40
C ALA A 242 13.98 14.47 14.54
N GLY A 243 15.18 13.99 14.91
CA GLY A 243 15.95 13.00 14.16
C GLY A 243 16.36 13.42 12.75
N ASN A 244 17.35 12.72 12.19
CA ASN A 244 17.83 12.86 10.82
C ASN A 244 17.35 11.67 9.96
N VAL A 245 16.68 11.92 8.84
CA VAL A 245 16.22 10.86 7.93
C VAL A 245 17.40 10.43 7.05
N LEU A 246 17.83 9.19 7.20
CA LEU A 246 18.96 8.62 6.45
C LEU A 246 18.49 7.99 5.13
N SER A 247 17.31 7.38 5.14
CA SER A 247 16.72 6.73 3.97
C SER A 247 15.20 6.68 4.08
N ASP A 248 14.50 6.81 2.95
CA ASP A 248 13.04 6.80 2.88
C ASP A 248 12.59 6.03 1.62
N TRP A 249 11.65 5.09 1.78
CA TRP A 249 11.08 4.28 0.69
C TRP A 249 10.50 5.09 -0.47
N LYS A 250 10.14 6.37 -0.23
CA LYS A 250 9.66 7.31 -1.25
C LYS A 250 10.73 7.69 -2.28
N GLN A 251 12.01 7.55 -1.93
CA GLN A 251 13.10 7.83 -2.86
C GLN A 251 13.11 6.80 -3.99
N ALA A 252 13.49 7.24 -5.19
CA ALA A 252 13.60 6.38 -6.36
C ALA A 252 14.69 5.32 -6.16
N LYS A 253 14.47 4.13 -6.73
CA LYS A 253 15.29 2.94 -6.49
C LYS A 253 16.15 2.64 -7.71
N ASN A 254 17.22 3.40 -7.90
CA ASN A 254 18.27 3.07 -8.88
C ASN A 254 19.40 2.28 -8.20
N ASN A 255 19.15 1.00 -7.91
CA ASN A 255 20.07 0.18 -7.13
C ASN A 255 20.01 -1.30 -7.58
N GLN A 256 20.73 -2.17 -6.88
CA GLN A 256 20.76 -3.60 -7.19
C GLN A 256 19.36 -4.25 -7.22
N TYR A 257 18.44 -3.79 -6.36
CA TYR A 257 17.08 -4.32 -6.35
C TYR A 257 16.34 -4.05 -7.67
N SER A 258 16.41 -2.83 -8.21
CA SER A 258 15.70 -2.54 -9.46
C SER A 258 16.23 -3.39 -10.62
N GLN A 259 17.55 -3.62 -10.65
CA GLN A 259 18.17 -4.53 -11.62
C GLN A 259 17.68 -5.98 -11.46
N GLN A 260 17.63 -6.49 -10.23
CA GLN A 260 17.10 -7.83 -9.94
C GLN A 260 15.62 -7.97 -10.29
N LEU A 261 14.81 -6.96 -9.98
CA LEU A 261 13.39 -6.94 -10.30
C LEU A 261 13.17 -6.94 -11.82
N LEU A 262 13.88 -6.08 -12.54
CA LEU A 262 13.78 -5.98 -14.00
C LEU A 262 14.20 -7.27 -14.68
N THR A 263 15.31 -7.88 -14.27
CA THR A 263 15.76 -9.18 -14.80
C THR A 263 14.85 -10.35 -14.40
N GLY A 264 14.21 -10.28 -13.23
CA GLY A 264 13.23 -11.28 -12.79
C GLY A 264 11.87 -11.19 -13.49
N ILE A 265 11.44 -9.99 -13.90
CA ILE A 265 10.17 -9.77 -14.59
C ILE A 265 10.33 -9.85 -16.11
N CYS A 266 11.40 -9.30 -16.66
CA CYS A 266 11.49 -8.92 -18.07
C CYS A 266 12.53 -9.76 -18.83
N THR A 267 12.21 -10.13 -20.06
CA THR A 267 13.18 -10.63 -21.04
C THR A 267 13.91 -9.49 -21.74
N HIS A 268 13.22 -8.36 -21.95
CA HIS A 268 13.76 -7.14 -22.53
C HIS A 268 13.19 -5.93 -21.80
N HIS A 269 13.98 -4.88 -21.64
CA HIS A 269 13.48 -3.62 -21.12
C HIS A 269 14.26 -2.43 -21.66
N TYR A 270 13.64 -1.26 -21.59
CA TYR A 270 14.24 0.03 -21.85
C TYR A 270 13.83 0.97 -20.71
N ILE A 271 14.81 1.71 -20.17
CA ILE A 271 14.59 2.76 -19.18
C ILE A 271 15.08 4.06 -19.80
N MET A 272 14.27 5.10 -19.74
CA MET A 272 14.66 6.44 -20.19
C MET A 272 15.84 6.94 -19.34
N PRO A 273 16.86 7.60 -19.95
CA PRO A 273 17.96 8.20 -19.20
C PRO A 273 17.45 9.11 -18.07
N GLN A 274 18.08 9.03 -16.89
CA GLN A 274 17.73 9.83 -15.70
C GLN A 274 16.29 9.63 -15.21
N ALA A 275 15.57 8.59 -15.65
CA ALA A 275 14.18 8.38 -15.24
C ALA A 275 14.01 8.24 -13.72
N PHE A 276 14.99 7.67 -13.02
CA PHE A 276 15.00 7.54 -11.57
C PHE A 276 15.36 8.83 -10.81
N GLU A 277 15.91 9.84 -11.48
CA GLU A 277 16.34 11.09 -10.81
C GLU A 277 15.21 12.12 -10.73
N LYS A 278 14.09 11.87 -11.43
CA LYS A 278 12.94 12.77 -11.53
C LYS A 278 11.87 12.43 -10.50
N GLN A 279 11.16 13.47 -10.06
CA GLN A 279 9.87 13.34 -9.38
C GLN A 279 8.75 13.47 -10.41
N TYR A 280 7.77 12.58 -10.35
CA TYR A 280 6.61 12.58 -11.24
C TYR A 280 5.35 12.89 -10.44
N LYS A 281 4.48 13.78 -10.92
CA LYS A 281 3.19 14.01 -10.27
C LYS A 281 2.25 12.84 -10.58
N VAL A 282 2.21 12.40 -11.84
CA VAL A 282 1.38 11.28 -12.28
C VAL A 282 2.13 10.36 -13.24
N ILE A 283 2.09 9.04 -12.97
CA ILE A 283 2.57 8.01 -13.88
C ILE A 283 1.40 7.14 -14.39
N ALA A 284 1.30 6.98 -15.71
CA ALA A 284 0.38 6.04 -16.33
C ALA A 284 0.98 4.62 -16.34
N LEU A 285 0.16 3.62 -16.00
CA LEU A 285 0.50 2.20 -16.02
C LEU A 285 -0.29 1.51 -17.12
N ILE A 286 0.41 0.92 -18.10
CA ILE A 286 -0.21 0.29 -19.27
C ILE A 286 0.32 -1.13 -19.41
N GLN A 287 -0.60 -2.08 -19.60
CA GLN A 287 -0.28 -3.44 -20.00
C GLN A 287 -0.74 -3.66 -21.45
N THR A 288 0.00 -4.46 -22.21
CA THR A 288 -0.27 -4.71 -23.62
C THR A 288 -0.06 -6.17 -24.00
N ARG A 289 -0.82 -6.65 -24.97
CA ARG A 289 -0.57 -7.90 -25.69
C ARG A 289 -1.18 -7.82 -27.08
N ASN A 290 -0.34 -7.76 -28.11
CA ASN A 290 -0.78 -7.61 -29.51
C ASN A 290 -1.69 -6.40 -29.76
N GLU A 291 -1.25 -5.24 -29.28
CA GLU A 291 -1.94 -3.96 -29.35
C GLU A 291 -1.30 -3.02 -30.38
N SER A 292 -0.69 -3.57 -31.43
CA SER A 292 0.08 -2.84 -32.44
C SER A 292 -0.70 -1.67 -33.08
N ASN A 293 -2.02 -1.84 -33.22
CA ASN A 293 -2.91 -0.82 -33.79
C ASN A 293 -3.24 0.31 -32.80
N HIS A 294 -3.24 0.02 -31.50
CA HIS A 294 -3.65 0.96 -30.47
C HIS A 294 -2.47 1.67 -29.79
N ILE A 295 -1.30 1.03 -29.74
CA ILE A 295 -0.20 1.48 -28.90
C ILE A 295 0.42 2.84 -29.30
N PRO A 296 0.61 3.19 -30.59
CA PRO A 296 1.18 4.49 -30.93
C PRO A 296 0.28 5.65 -30.51
N GLU A 297 -1.03 5.49 -30.75
CA GLU A 297 -2.02 6.52 -30.49
C GLU A 297 -2.29 6.69 -29.00
N VAL A 298 -2.38 5.60 -28.21
CA VAL A 298 -2.58 5.71 -26.75
C VAL A 298 -1.41 6.42 -26.09
N LEU A 299 -0.18 6.08 -26.47
CA LEU A 299 1.01 6.69 -25.88
C LEU A 299 1.12 8.17 -26.24
N HIS A 300 0.80 8.53 -27.48
CA HIS A 300 0.73 9.93 -27.91
C HIS A 300 -0.34 10.70 -27.12
N HIS A 301 -1.53 10.13 -26.97
CA HIS A 301 -2.64 10.76 -26.26
C HIS A 301 -2.30 11.00 -24.78
N LEU A 302 -1.71 10.01 -24.11
CA LEU A 302 -1.36 10.11 -22.69
C LEU A 302 -0.26 11.14 -22.39
N CYS A 303 0.54 11.57 -23.37
CA CYS A 303 1.53 12.62 -23.16
C CYS A 303 0.93 13.91 -22.59
N SER A 304 -0.35 14.19 -22.82
CA SER A 304 -1.03 15.37 -22.29
C SER A 304 -1.62 15.19 -20.88
N HIS A 305 -1.59 13.97 -20.32
CA HIS A 305 -2.32 13.60 -19.11
C HIS A 305 -1.47 12.95 -18.01
N CYS A 306 -0.17 12.76 -18.24
CA CYS A 306 0.77 12.26 -17.24
C CYS A 306 2.19 12.82 -17.44
N ASP A 307 3.06 12.63 -16.46
CA ASP A 307 4.48 13.01 -16.53
C ASP A 307 5.38 11.84 -16.94
N GLY A 308 4.89 10.62 -16.76
CA GLY A 308 5.60 9.40 -17.14
C GLY A 308 4.65 8.25 -17.47
N ILE A 309 5.13 7.30 -18.26
CA ILE A 309 4.41 6.10 -18.69
C ILE A 309 5.30 4.90 -18.42
N ILE A 310 4.74 3.90 -17.72
CA ILE A 310 5.34 2.58 -17.55
C ILE A 310 4.49 1.59 -18.34
N LEU A 311 5.15 0.90 -19.28
CA LEU A 311 4.53 -0.09 -20.14
C LEU A 311 5.06 -1.49 -19.84
N LEU A 312 4.14 -2.43 -19.69
CA LEU A 312 4.42 -3.86 -19.63
C LEU A 312 3.81 -4.59 -20.83
N ASP A 313 4.65 -5.15 -21.68
CA ASP A 313 4.29 -6.02 -22.79
C ASP A 313 4.29 -7.47 -22.33
N ASP A 314 3.12 -8.12 -22.37
CA ASP A 314 2.92 -9.52 -21.97
C ASP A 314 3.35 -10.52 -23.06
N GLY A 315 4.54 -10.29 -23.62
CA GLY A 315 5.12 -11.15 -24.65
C GLY A 315 4.38 -11.08 -25.98
N SER A 316 4.12 -9.87 -26.46
CA SER A 316 3.56 -9.63 -27.80
C SER A 316 4.39 -10.31 -28.89
N THR A 317 3.66 -10.82 -29.88
CA THR A 317 4.20 -11.55 -31.04
C THR A 317 4.11 -10.75 -32.32
N ASP A 318 3.35 -9.65 -32.31
CA ASP A 318 3.39 -8.62 -33.33
C ASP A 318 4.40 -7.52 -32.94
N ASP A 319 4.40 -6.41 -33.67
CA ASP A 319 5.28 -5.25 -33.47
C ASP A 319 4.79 -4.28 -32.38
N THR A 320 3.91 -4.71 -31.45
CA THR A 320 3.42 -3.88 -30.33
C THR A 320 4.56 -3.32 -29.51
N TYR A 321 5.51 -4.17 -29.12
CA TYR A 321 6.64 -3.73 -28.31
C TYR A 321 7.43 -2.69 -29.09
N GLU A 322 7.84 -2.98 -30.32
CA GLU A 322 8.66 -2.10 -31.16
C GLU A 322 7.99 -0.74 -31.40
N LYS A 323 6.69 -0.73 -31.69
CA LYS A 323 5.88 0.48 -31.89
C LYS A 323 5.66 1.32 -30.64
N ALA A 324 5.84 0.76 -29.44
CA ALA A 324 5.67 1.50 -28.20
C ALA A 324 6.79 2.53 -28.01
N ALA A 325 6.55 3.77 -28.44
CA ALA A 325 7.49 4.88 -28.34
C ALA A 325 6.77 6.17 -27.91
N SER A 326 7.33 6.86 -26.93
CA SER A 326 6.87 8.18 -26.46
C SER A 326 7.99 8.86 -25.67
N GLU A 327 8.02 10.19 -25.70
CA GLU A 327 8.95 11.00 -24.90
C GLU A 327 8.72 10.87 -23.39
N LYS A 328 7.51 10.44 -22.98
CA LYS A 328 7.16 10.19 -21.58
C LYS A 328 7.23 8.71 -21.21
N LEU A 329 7.68 7.83 -22.11
CA LEU A 329 7.85 6.41 -21.84
C LEU A 329 9.12 6.19 -20.99
N ILE A 330 8.95 6.23 -19.66
CA ILE A 330 10.07 6.19 -18.71
C ILE A 330 10.60 4.77 -18.48
N LEU A 331 9.73 3.78 -18.62
CA LEU A 331 10.07 2.36 -18.58
C LEU A 331 9.17 1.58 -19.54
N LYS A 332 9.80 0.73 -20.32
CA LYS A 332 9.15 -0.20 -21.25
C LYS A 332 9.73 -1.58 -20.99
N ALA A 333 8.89 -2.51 -20.57
CA ALA A 333 9.28 -3.87 -20.21
C ALA A 333 8.54 -4.88 -21.08
N LYS A 334 9.21 -5.96 -21.49
CA LYS A 334 8.61 -7.12 -22.13
C LYS A 334 8.91 -8.37 -21.31
N LYS A 335 7.88 -9.16 -21.01
CA LYS A 335 8.02 -10.43 -20.30
C LYS A 335 7.77 -11.62 -21.22
N ALA A 336 8.11 -12.82 -20.72
CA ALA A 336 7.76 -14.05 -21.39
C ALA A 336 6.25 -14.32 -21.24
N TYR A 337 5.58 -14.63 -22.35
CA TYR A 337 4.17 -14.98 -22.35
C TYR A 337 3.96 -16.37 -21.73
N LYS A 338 3.03 -16.46 -20.77
CA LYS A 338 2.74 -17.72 -20.04
C LYS A 338 1.70 -18.62 -20.74
N GLY A 339 1.24 -18.23 -21.94
CA GLY A 339 0.20 -18.93 -22.68
C GLY A 339 -1.20 -18.32 -22.53
N TYR A 340 -1.42 -17.46 -21.53
CA TYR A 340 -2.64 -16.70 -21.32
C TYR A 340 -2.32 -15.29 -20.80
N PHE A 341 -3.24 -14.35 -20.98
CA PHE A 341 -3.13 -12.98 -20.46
C PHE A 341 -3.62 -12.93 -19.01
N ASP A 342 -2.70 -12.74 -18.07
CA ASP A 342 -2.99 -12.69 -16.63
C ASP A 342 -3.09 -11.23 -16.17
N ASP A 343 -4.29 -10.64 -16.29
CA ASP A 343 -4.55 -9.23 -15.94
C ASP A 343 -4.10 -8.89 -14.50
N LEU A 344 -4.42 -9.76 -13.53
CA LEU A 344 -4.06 -9.52 -12.14
C LEU A 344 -2.55 -9.55 -11.91
N ALA A 345 -1.84 -10.53 -12.48
CA ALA A 345 -0.39 -10.58 -12.37
C ALA A 345 0.29 -9.41 -13.09
N ASN A 346 -0.21 -9.04 -14.28
CA ASN A 346 0.33 -7.94 -15.08
C ASN A 346 0.18 -6.60 -14.36
N ARG A 347 -0.98 -6.31 -13.78
CA ARG A 347 -1.19 -5.10 -12.97
C ARG A 347 -0.31 -5.09 -11.73
N ASN A 348 -0.13 -6.22 -11.05
CA ASN A 348 0.78 -6.31 -9.91
C ASN A 348 2.26 -6.12 -10.30
N GLN A 349 2.68 -6.61 -11.47
CA GLN A 349 4.01 -6.34 -12.02
C GLN A 349 4.18 -4.86 -12.36
N LEU A 350 3.17 -4.21 -12.95
CA LEU A 350 3.17 -2.77 -13.18
C LEU A 350 3.30 -1.97 -11.87
N LEU A 351 2.62 -2.40 -10.79
CA LEU A 351 2.78 -1.77 -9.47
C LEU A 351 4.20 -1.93 -8.92
N GLN A 352 4.81 -3.10 -9.08
CA GLN A 352 6.20 -3.35 -8.67
C GLN A 352 7.18 -2.46 -9.46
N LEU A 353 6.99 -2.34 -10.77
CA LEU A 353 7.79 -1.47 -11.62
C LEU A 353 7.57 0.02 -11.27
N GLY A 354 6.33 0.42 -11.03
CA GLY A 354 5.97 1.78 -10.58
C GLY A 354 6.62 2.17 -9.26
N TYR A 355 6.72 1.24 -8.32
CA TYR A 355 7.35 1.44 -7.01
C TYR A 355 8.86 1.76 -7.07
N LEU A 356 9.50 1.57 -8.23
CA LEU A 356 10.88 1.99 -8.45
C LEU A 356 11.03 3.51 -8.64
N PHE A 357 9.96 4.20 -9.01
CA PHE A 357 9.97 5.63 -9.35
C PHE A 357 9.38 6.49 -8.23
N ASN A 358 9.89 7.70 -8.08
CA ASN A 358 9.36 8.69 -7.16
C ASN A 358 8.16 9.40 -7.81
N ALA A 359 6.94 8.93 -7.52
CA ALA A 359 5.72 9.49 -8.04
C ALA A 359 4.67 9.74 -6.96
N ASP A 360 3.82 10.76 -7.15
CA ASP A 360 2.72 11.07 -6.21
C ASP A 360 1.48 10.22 -6.49
N TRP A 361 1.18 9.98 -7.78
CA TRP A 361 0.00 9.26 -8.22
C TRP A 361 0.30 8.30 -9.37
N PHE A 362 -0.48 7.22 -9.43
CA PHE A 362 -0.50 6.29 -10.56
C PHE A 362 -1.93 6.17 -11.10
N TYR A 363 -2.09 5.87 -12.39
CA TYR A 363 -3.36 5.37 -12.91
C TYR A 363 -3.16 4.28 -13.94
N PHE A 364 -4.09 3.33 -13.99
CA PHE A 364 -4.14 2.34 -15.05
C PHE A 364 -4.89 2.86 -16.26
N MET A 365 -4.34 2.58 -17.45
CA MET A 365 -5.01 2.77 -18.74
C MET A 365 -4.81 1.52 -19.60
N ASP A 366 -5.87 1.03 -20.22
CA ASP A 366 -5.78 -0.09 -21.15
C ASP A 366 -5.43 0.44 -22.57
N ALA A 367 -4.79 -0.37 -23.42
CA ALA A 367 -4.23 0.12 -24.69
C ALA A 367 -5.29 0.69 -25.65
N ASP A 368 -6.50 0.17 -25.58
CA ASP A 368 -7.68 0.52 -26.37
C ASP A 368 -8.55 1.60 -25.70
N GLU A 369 -8.00 2.36 -24.76
CA GLU A 369 -8.71 3.44 -24.04
C GLU A 369 -8.11 4.83 -24.34
N ARG A 370 -8.97 5.86 -24.42
CA ARG A 370 -8.56 7.28 -24.57
C ARG A 370 -9.42 8.17 -23.69
N PHE A 371 -8.87 9.27 -23.16
CA PHE A 371 -9.69 10.30 -22.53
C PHE A 371 -10.44 11.08 -23.60
N ALA A 372 -11.76 11.18 -23.46
CA ALA A 372 -12.59 12.06 -24.27
C ALA A 372 -12.94 13.36 -23.54
N TYR A 373 -12.90 13.34 -22.21
CA TYR A 373 -13.02 14.53 -21.38
C TYR A 373 -12.16 14.35 -20.14
N TYR A 374 -11.30 15.32 -19.87
CA TYR A 374 -10.41 15.34 -18.72
C TYR A 374 -10.42 16.75 -18.12
N PRO A 375 -11.30 17.04 -17.15
CA PRO A 375 -11.24 18.31 -16.44
C PRO A 375 -9.98 18.40 -15.58
N ASP A 376 -9.60 19.60 -15.14
CA ASP A 376 -8.53 19.75 -14.16
C ASP A 376 -8.95 19.14 -12.82
N ILE A 377 -8.27 18.06 -12.41
CA ILE A 377 -8.50 17.35 -11.15
C ILE A 377 -7.43 17.67 -10.09
N SER A 378 -6.62 18.70 -10.28
CA SER A 378 -5.50 19.05 -9.39
C SER A 378 -5.94 19.28 -7.95
N ASP A 379 -7.09 19.93 -7.73
CA ASP A 379 -7.65 20.14 -6.38
C ASP A 379 -7.93 18.81 -5.66
N MET A 380 -8.44 17.81 -6.38
CA MET A 380 -8.66 16.48 -5.80
C MET A 380 -7.34 15.81 -5.45
N MET A 381 -6.33 15.96 -6.31
CA MET A 381 -5.02 15.35 -6.08
C MET A 381 -4.28 15.98 -4.89
N GLN A 382 -4.55 17.26 -4.60
CA GLN A 382 -4.01 18.01 -3.46
C GLN A 382 -4.79 17.77 -2.16
N ASP A 383 -6.02 17.26 -2.22
CA ASP A 383 -6.79 16.92 -1.02
C ASP A 383 -6.27 15.64 -0.37
N ASP A 384 -5.67 15.75 0.81
CA ASP A 384 -5.15 14.62 1.61
C ASP A 384 -6.25 13.62 2.05
N ARG A 385 -7.52 13.99 1.87
CA ARG A 385 -8.69 13.10 2.11
C ARG A 385 -9.12 12.35 0.86
N VAL A 386 -8.34 12.41 -0.22
CA VAL A 386 -8.55 11.66 -1.46
C VAL A 386 -7.30 10.84 -1.76
N ASP A 387 -7.48 9.53 -1.83
CA ASP A 387 -6.40 8.59 -2.16
C ASP A 387 -6.67 7.79 -3.42
N VAL A 388 -7.93 7.70 -3.85
CA VAL A 388 -8.35 6.93 -5.02
C VAL A 388 -9.37 7.74 -5.81
N ILE A 389 -9.13 7.89 -7.11
CA ILE A 389 -10.00 8.62 -8.03
C ILE A 389 -10.56 7.64 -9.07
N GLY A 390 -11.88 7.64 -9.19
CA GLY A 390 -12.59 6.91 -10.23
C GLY A 390 -12.96 7.78 -11.42
N PHE A 391 -12.97 7.16 -12.58
CA PHE A 391 -13.31 7.74 -13.87
C PHE A 391 -14.58 7.12 -14.42
N LYS A 392 -15.23 7.84 -15.31
CA LYS A 392 -16.31 7.35 -16.16
C LYS A 392 -15.71 6.67 -17.39
N LEU A 393 -16.35 5.61 -17.84
CA LEU A 393 -15.95 4.86 -19.04
C LEU A 393 -17.18 4.53 -19.85
N SER A 394 -17.08 4.62 -21.17
CA SER A 394 -18.12 4.15 -22.07
C SER A 394 -17.55 3.44 -23.29
N HIS A 395 -18.25 2.40 -23.73
CA HIS A 395 -17.82 1.55 -24.83
C HIS A 395 -18.37 2.05 -26.16
N LEU A 396 -17.46 2.33 -27.09
CA LEU A 396 -17.81 2.67 -28.46
C LEU A 396 -18.41 1.46 -29.18
N TRP A 397 -19.32 1.72 -30.11
CA TRP A 397 -20.02 0.66 -30.84
C TRP A 397 -20.25 1.03 -32.30
N ASN A 398 -19.62 0.26 -33.20
CA ASN A 398 -19.62 0.40 -34.66
C ASN A 398 -19.09 1.74 -35.22
N SER A 399 -18.95 2.78 -34.38
CA SER A 399 -18.43 4.11 -34.73
C SER A 399 -17.73 4.74 -33.52
N ASP A 400 -16.77 5.62 -33.79
CA ASP A 400 -16.06 6.45 -32.81
C ASP A 400 -16.86 7.64 -32.27
N THR A 401 -18.03 7.87 -32.86
CA THR A 401 -18.99 8.92 -32.48
C THR A 401 -20.16 8.41 -31.64
N HIS A 402 -20.34 7.08 -31.53
CA HIS A 402 -21.48 6.47 -30.84
C HIS A 402 -21.01 5.48 -29.78
N TYR A 403 -21.73 5.45 -28.66
CA TYR A 403 -21.56 4.43 -27.62
C TYR A 403 -22.85 3.70 -27.35
N ARG A 404 -22.72 2.52 -26.74
CA ARG A 404 -23.85 1.68 -26.40
C ARG A 404 -24.41 2.03 -25.01
N THR A 405 -25.71 2.34 -24.93
CA THR A 405 -26.38 2.80 -23.70
C THR A 405 -27.01 1.67 -22.89
N ASP A 406 -27.35 0.56 -23.54
CA ASP A 406 -28.09 -0.58 -22.98
C ASP A 406 -27.16 -1.73 -22.55
N LEU A 407 -25.94 -1.41 -22.11
CA LEU A 407 -25.05 -2.43 -21.54
C LEU A 407 -25.58 -2.94 -20.19
N PRO A 408 -25.40 -4.23 -19.86
CA PRO A 408 -25.90 -4.77 -18.59
C PRO A 408 -25.25 -4.15 -17.35
N GLU A 409 -24.06 -3.55 -17.51
CA GLU A 409 -23.37 -2.80 -16.46
C GLU A 409 -23.23 -1.33 -16.84
N GLY A 410 -23.41 -0.46 -15.85
CA GLY A 410 -23.35 0.99 -16.02
C GLY A 410 -24.75 1.57 -16.19
N LYS A 411 -24.91 2.83 -15.80
CA LYS A 411 -26.17 3.55 -16.00
C LYS A 411 -26.09 4.26 -17.35
N ASP A 412 -27.07 4.02 -18.21
CA ASP A 412 -27.16 4.63 -19.55
C ASP A 412 -25.85 4.47 -20.36
N GLY A 413 -25.19 3.31 -20.24
CA GLY A 413 -23.93 2.98 -20.93
C GLY A 413 -22.66 3.60 -20.34
N VAL A 414 -22.77 4.23 -19.16
CA VAL A 414 -21.64 4.85 -18.45
C VAL A 414 -21.26 4.01 -17.24
N LEU A 415 -20.05 3.46 -17.28
CA LEU A 415 -19.45 2.68 -16.21
C LEU A 415 -18.59 3.57 -15.31
N HIS A 416 -18.56 3.26 -14.02
CA HIS A 416 -17.65 3.90 -13.07
C HIS A 416 -16.52 2.92 -12.72
N ARG A 417 -15.27 3.38 -12.85
CA ARG A 417 -14.07 2.57 -12.59
C ARG A 417 -13.07 3.36 -11.77
N TYR A 418 -12.68 2.84 -10.61
CA TYR A 418 -11.53 3.34 -9.87
C TYR A 418 -10.24 2.99 -10.63
N ARG A 419 -9.52 4.00 -11.11
CA ARG A 419 -8.36 3.82 -12.01
C ARG A 419 -7.09 4.47 -11.46
N MET A 420 -7.23 5.56 -10.72
CA MET A 420 -6.12 6.38 -10.23
C MET A 420 -6.00 6.28 -8.71
N PHE A 421 -4.78 6.19 -8.19
CA PHE A 421 -4.49 6.00 -6.76
C PHE A 421 -3.18 6.66 -6.36
N ARG A 422 -3.13 7.15 -5.11
CA ARG A 422 -1.97 7.82 -4.53
C ARG A 422 -0.84 6.81 -4.30
N ASN A 423 0.40 7.24 -4.42
CA ASN A 423 1.53 6.41 -4.04
C ASN A 423 1.61 6.35 -2.50
N LYS A 424 1.30 5.18 -1.93
CA LYS A 424 1.43 4.89 -0.50
C LYS A 424 2.48 3.80 -0.23
N GLY A 425 3.49 3.72 -1.10
CA GLY A 425 4.55 2.73 -1.05
C GLY A 425 4.21 1.47 -1.82
N PHE A 426 4.94 0.39 -1.54
CA PHE A 426 4.70 -0.91 -2.12
C PHE A 426 3.23 -1.33 -1.92
N ALA A 427 2.59 -1.68 -3.02
CA ALA A 427 1.17 -2.00 -3.04
C ALA A 427 0.87 -3.11 -4.04
N GLN A 428 -0.15 -3.91 -3.76
CA GLN A 428 -0.60 -5.01 -4.60
C GLN A 428 -2.13 -5.04 -4.68
N ILE A 429 -2.66 -5.45 -5.83
CA ILE A 429 -4.08 -5.78 -5.97
C ILE A 429 -4.27 -7.20 -5.44
N ILE A 430 -5.09 -7.33 -4.39
CA ILE A 430 -5.41 -8.61 -3.77
C ILE A 430 -6.80 -9.05 -4.23
N ALA A 431 -6.85 -10.06 -5.10
CA ALA A 431 -8.10 -10.62 -5.60
C ALA A 431 -8.07 -12.15 -5.59
N LYS A 432 -9.24 -12.77 -5.35
CA LYS A 432 -9.44 -14.23 -5.41
C LYS A 432 -10.04 -14.69 -6.76
N ARG A 433 -9.99 -13.84 -7.77
CA ARG A 433 -10.56 -14.08 -9.11
C ARG A 433 -9.68 -13.40 -10.14
N GLU A 434 -9.66 -13.97 -11.34
CA GLU A 434 -8.82 -13.52 -12.46
C GLU A 434 -9.50 -12.44 -13.31
N LEU A 435 -10.82 -12.29 -13.19
CA LEU A 435 -11.63 -11.32 -13.95
C LEU A 435 -12.54 -10.53 -13.02
N HIS A 436 -12.91 -9.32 -13.43
CA HIS A 436 -13.86 -8.46 -12.72
C HIS A 436 -13.46 -8.17 -11.25
N PHE A 437 -12.16 -7.92 -11.03
CA PHE A 437 -11.62 -7.50 -9.74
C PHE A 437 -11.39 -5.98 -9.69
N PRO A 438 -11.26 -5.36 -8.50
CA PRO A 438 -10.91 -3.94 -8.40
C PRO A 438 -9.56 -3.64 -9.05
N SER A 439 -9.51 -2.66 -9.93
CA SER A 439 -8.28 -2.27 -10.67
C SER A 439 -7.28 -1.43 -9.86
N VAL A 440 -7.54 -1.19 -8.56
CA VAL A 440 -6.67 -0.38 -7.68
C VAL A 440 -6.23 -1.21 -6.47
N PRO A 441 -5.01 -0.98 -5.93
CA PRO A 441 -4.46 -1.81 -4.86
C PRO A 441 -5.18 -1.62 -3.51
N TYR A 442 -5.86 -0.49 -3.31
CA TYR A 442 -6.64 -0.20 -2.10
C TYR A 442 -7.82 0.73 -2.41
N ARG A 443 -8.77 0.84 -1.48
CA ARG A 443 -10.08 1.49 -1.68
C ARG A 443 -10.48 2.44 -0.54
N GLN A 444 -9.50 2.99 0.16
CA GLN A 444 -9.73 4.03 1.16
C GLN A 444 -9.90 5.40 0.47
N HIS A 445 -10.67 6.30 1.09
CA HIS A 445 -10.80 7.71 0.64
C HIS A 445 -11.08 7.87 -0.87
N MET A 446 -12.03 7.07 -1.38
CA MET A 446 -12.42 7.07 -2.79
C MET A 446 -13.27 8.30 -3.14
N SER A 447 -12.99 8.90 -4.30
CA SER A 447 -13.80 9.96 -4.90
C SER A 447 -13.97 9.71 -6.40
N MET A 448 -15.01 10.30 -7.01
CA MET A 448 -15.26 10.19 -8.45
C MET A 448 -14.98 11.53 -9.12
N ALA A 449 -14.21 11.48 -10.21
CA ALA A 449 -14.02 12.61 -11.11
C ALA A 449 -14.89 12.43 -12.36
N ASN A 450 -15.34 13.55 -12.93
CA ASN A 450 -16.01 13.58 -14.23
C ASN A 450 -14.99 13.51 -15.39
N VAL A 451 -13.98 12.66 -15.26
CA VAL A 451 -13.12 12.22 -16.35
C VAL A 451 -13.87 11.15 -17.12
N LEU A 452 -13.92 11.24 -18.45
CA LEU A 452 -14.56 10.27 -19.32
C LEU A 452 -13.54 9.59 -20.24
N ILE A 453 -13.55 8.27 -20.20
CA ILE A 453 -12.77 7.39 -21.08
C ILE A 453 -13.67 6.85 -22.20
N LYS A 454 -13.21 7.02 -23.45
CA LYS A 454 -13.63 6.25 -24.62
C LYS A 454 -12.91 4.90 -24.61
N HIS A 455 -13.67 3.82 -24.71
CA HIS A 455 -13.11 2.46 -24.75
C HIS A 455 -13.47 1.80 -26.09
N TYR A 456 -12.43 1.46 -26.87
CA TYR A 456 -12.53 0.90 -28.21
C TYR A 456 -12.70 -0.64 -28.21
N GLY A 457 -12.57 -1.29 -27.06
CA GLY A 457 -12.62 -2.74 -26.93
C GLY A 457 -13.94 -3.43 -27.25
N LEU A 458 -14.96 -2.70 -27.73
CA LEU A 458 -16.23 -3.21 -28.30
C LEU A 458 -16.59 -2.59 -29.66
N MET A 459 -15.64 -1.87 -30.29
CA MET A 459 -15.87 -1.05 -31.48
C MET A 459 -16.47 -1.86 -32.63
N ASP A 460 -15.80 -2.93 -33.05
CA ASP A 460 -16.19 -3.70 -34.23
C ASP A 460 -16.68 -5.11 -33.87
N ASN A 461 -17.43 -5.71 -34.80
CA ASN A 461 -18.04 -7.03 -34.61
C ASN A 461 -16.98 -8.12 -34.36
N ALA A 462 -15.86 -8.11 -35.09
CA ALA A 462 -14.82 -9.13 -34.96
C ALA A 462 -14.13 -9.07 -33.59
N THR A 463 -13.91 -7.87 -33.05
CA THR A 463 -13.38 -7.67 -31.69
C THR A 463 -14.36 -8.17 -30.63
N ARG A 464 -15.67 -7.88 -30.78
CA ARG A 464 -16.70 -8.37 -29.85
C ARG A 464 -16.81 -9.90 -29.87
N ALA A 465 -16.76 -10.53 -31.04
CA ALA A 465 -16.78 -11.98 -31.18
C ALA A 465 -15.57 -12.65 -30.49
N ARG A 466 -14.35 -12.14 -30.74
CA ARG A 466 -13.13 -12.62 -30.05
C ARG A 466 -13.23 -12.48 -28.52
N LYS A 467 -13.79 -11.36 -28.06
CA LYS A 467 -13.97 -11.08 -26.62
C LYS A 467 -15.01 -12.02 -26.00
N TYR A 468 -16.10 -12.30 -26.70
CA TYR A 468 -17.11 -13.28 -26.30
C TYR A 468 -16.50 -14.67 -26.13
N ASP A 469 -15.74 -15.16 -27.12
CA ASP A 469 -15.08 -16.47 -27.05
C ASP A 469 -14.08 -16.56 -25.88
N SER A 470 -13.25 -15.53 -25.72
CA SER A 470 -12.27 -15.44 -24.63
C SER A 470 -12.95 -15.49 -23.26
N TYR A 471 -13.98 -14.68 -23.05
CA TYR A 471 -14.71 -14.62 -21.78
C TYR A 471 -15.45 -15.93 -21.48
N ARG A 472 -16.11 -16.53 -22.48
CA ARG A 472 -16.75 -17.85 -22.37
C ARG A 472 -15.75 -18.96 -21.98
N SER A 473 -14.50 -18.86 -22.43
CA SER A 473 -13.45 -19.83 -22.06
C SER A 473 -13.00 -19.69 -20.59
N GLN A 474 -13.03 -18.48 -20.04
CA GLN A 474 -12.55 -18.15 -18.68
C GLN A 474 -13.67 -18.13 -17.62
N ASP A 475 -14.91 -17.92 -18.05
CA ASP A 475 -16.12 -17.84 -17.22
C ASP A 475 -17.28 -18.56 -17.93
N SER A 476 -17.14 -19.87 -18.09
CA SER A 476 -18.05 -20.71 -18.89
C SER A 476 -19.48 -20.82 -18.34
N ASP A 477 -19.73 -20.38 -17.11
CA ASP A 477 -21.06 -20.30 -16.52
C ASP A 477 -21.52 -18.86 -16.22
N GLY A 478 -20.73 -17.85 -16.64
CA GLY A 478 -21.02 -16.42 -16.47
C GLY A 478 -21.06 -15.97 -15.00
N LYS A 479 -20.61 -16.81 -14.06
CA LYS A 479 -20.73 -16.52 -12.62
C LYS A 479 -19.74 -15.46 -12.16
N LYS A 480 -18.57 -15.33 -12.81
CA LYS A 480 -17.60 -14.29 -12.43
C LYS A 480 -18.14 -12.89 -12.77
N GLN A 481 -18.86 -12.75 -13.88
CA GLN A 481 -19.52 -11.50 -14.26
C GLN A 481 -20.89 -11.30 -13.59
N GLY A 482 -21.66 -12.38 -13.38
CA GLY A 482 -23.00 -12.35 -12.79
C GLY A 482 -24.14 -12.32 -13.82
N TYR A 483 -23.84 -12.32 -15.11
CA TYR A 483 -24.78 -12.43 -16.24
C TYR A 483 -24.03 -12.99 -17.47
N ASN A 484 -24.75 -13.32 -18.56
CA ASN A 484 -24.14 -13.92 -19.75
C ASN A 484 -23.42 -12.88 -20.63
N TYR A 485 -22.62 -13.36 -21.58
CA TYR A 485 -21.83 -12.52 -22.48
C TYR A 485 -22.55 -12.17 -23.80
N ASP A 486 -23.80 -12.59 -23.97
CA ASP A 486 -24.55 -12.52 -25.24
C ASP A 486 -24.74 -11.08 -25.73
N TYR A 487 -24.75 -10.10 -24.81
CA TYR A 487 -24.80 -8.68 -25.13
C TYR A 487 -23.65 -8.26 -26.06
N LEU A 488 -22.49 -8.93 -26.05
CA LEU A 488 -21.39 -8.64 -26.99
C LEU A 488 -21.76 -8.89 -28.45
N LEU A 489 -22.71 -9.79 -28.70
CA LEU A 489 -23.12 -10.23 -30.04
C LEU A 489 -24.42 -9.58 -30.49
N ASP A 490 -24.91 -8.58 -29.77
CA ASP A 490 -26.18 -7.92 -30.08
C ASP A 490 -26.13 -7.20 -31.44
N GLU A 491 -27.06 -7.54 -32.32
CA GLU A 491 -27.19 -6.91 -33.64
C GLU A 491 -28.07 -5.65 -33.63
N SER A 492 -28.84 -5.42 -32.56
CA SER A 492 -29.79 -4.30 -32.41
C SER A 492 -29.58 -3.50 -31.11
N PRO A 493 -28.38 -2.96 -30.87
CA PRO A 493 -28.06 -2.19 -29.66
C PRO A 493 -28.75 -0.82 -29.64
N VAL A 494 -28.92 -0.26 -28.44
CA VAL A 494 -29.33 1.14 -28.29
C VAL A 494 -28.08 2.02 -28.24
N LEU A 495 -27.97 2.94 -29.19
CA LEU A 495 -26.81 3.82 -29.34
C LEU A 495 -27.16 5.27 -29.04
N ALA A 496 -26.20 6.01 -28.48
CA ALA A 496 -26.28 7.45 -28.30
C ALA A 496 -25.00 8.15 -28.76
N SER A 497 -25.12 9.46 -29.03
CA SER A 497 -24.01 10.32 -29.42
C SER A 497 -23.01 10.46 -28.28
N PHE A 498 -21.74 10.13 -28.55
CA PHE A 498 -20.66 10.32 -27.59
C PHE A 498 -20.39 11.80 -27.34
N GLN A 499 -20.59 12.66 -28.35
CA GLN A 499 -20.40 14.10 -28.19
C GLN A 499 -21.41 14.68 -27.19
N ASP A 500 -22.67 14.24 -27.25
CA ASP A 500 -23.72 14.71 -26.34
C ASP A 500 -23.42 14.30 -24.90
N LEU A 501 -22.87 13.09 -24.71
CA LEU A 501 -22.38 12.64 -23.41
C LEU A 501 -21.26 13.53 -22.87
N VAL A 502 -20.29 13.91 -23.71
CA VAL A 502 -19.21 14.83 -23.31
C VAL A 502 -19.76 16.21 -22.93
N GLU A 503 -20.66 16.78 -23.73
CA GLU A 503 -21.27 18.08 -23.42
C GLU A 503 -22.10 18.05 -22.13
N ALA A 504 -22.84 16.97 -21.89
CA ALA A 504 -23.57 16.78 -20.64
C ALA A 504 -22.64 16.70 -19.41
N LEU A 505 -21.45 16.10 -19.54
CA LEU A 505 -20.47 16.04 -18.45
C LEU A 505 -19.81 17.39 -18.16
N LYS A 506 -19.60 18.24 -19.17
CA LYS A 506 -19.05 19.59 -18.97
C LYS A 506 -19.95 20.48 -18.12
N GLN A 507 -21.25 20.18 -18.04
CA GLN A 507 -22.22 20.90 -17.22
C GLN A 507 -22.30 20.39 -15.77
N GLN A 508 -21.58 19.31 -15.44
CA GLN A 508 -21.54 18.72 -14.09
C GLN A 508 -20.32 19.24 -13.31
N PRO A 509 -20.34 19.21 -11.96
CA PRO A 509 -19.17 19.55 -11.15
C PRO A 509 -17.98 18.65 -11.50
N VAL A 510 -16.74 19.14 -11.36
CA VAL A 510 -15.53 18.37 -11.71
C VAL A 510 -15.48 17.02 -10.99
N TYR A 511 -15.93 16.97 -9.74
CA TYR A 511 -15.91 15.77 -8.93
C TYR A 511 -17.07 15.71 -7.93
N TYR A 512 -17.33 14.52 -7.44
CA TYR A 512 -18.34 14.24 -6.43
C TYR A 512 -17.90 13.07 -5.56
N LYS A 513 -18.36 13.06 -4.30
CA LYS A 513 -18.26 11.87 -3.47
C LYS A 513 -19.36 10.90 -3.90
N PRO A 514 -19.06 9.64 -4.21
CA PRO A 514 -20.11 8.64 -4.36
C PRO A 514 -20.87 8.54 -3.03
N GLY A 515 -22.20 8.61 -3.10
CA GLY A 515 -23.09 8.46 -1.94
C GLY A 515 -23.09 7.07 -1.34
#